data_AF-A0AB37WGN3-F1
#
_entry.id   AF-A0AB37WGN3-F1
#
_cell.length_a   1.000
_cell.length_b   1.000
_cell.length_c   1.000
_cell.angle_alpha   90.00
_cell.angle_beta   90.00
_cell.angle_gamma   90.00
#
_symmetry.space_group_name_H-M   'P 1'
#
loop_
_entity.id
_entity.type
_entity.pdbx_description
1 polymer ?
#
loop_
_entity_poly.entity_id
_entity_poly.type
_entity_poly.pdbx_seq_one_letter_code
_entity_poly.pdbx_strand_id
1 'polypeptide(L)'
;MANTITKQYTRLLALWPKDALRPNLPFTRAIEHHGKPFGLQPITPAPEEGAKPQSPASTTPAASSPPANPKFEQAQVNALFSLLENRYSTKYALSPGVLKPTSAPEHYTRLMDEIERAPKKTWWEAKLDQWKMKIRWS
;
A
#
# COMPACT_ATOMS: atom_id res chain seq x y z
N MET A 1 14.85 14.16 -18.25
CA MET A 1 14.32 14.13 -16.87
C MET A 1 13.16 13.13 -16.70
N ALA A 2 12.23 13.02 -17.65
CA ALA A 2 11.15 12.01 -17.55
C ALA A 2 11.70 10.58 -17.39
N ASN A 3 12.65 10.15 -18.23
CA ASN A 3 13.26 8.82 -18.17
C ASN A 3 13.94 8.48 -16.82
N THR A 4 14.52 9.46 -16.12
CA THR A 4 15.12 9.22 -14.79
C THR A 4 14.07 9.01 -13.71
N ILE A 5 12.96 9.74 -13.77
CA ILE A 5 11.80 9.60 -12.87
C ILE A 5 11.15 8.23 -13.07
N THR A 6 10.96 7.80 -14.32
CA THR A 6 10.47 6.46 -14.67
C THR A 6 11.35 5.35 -14.08
N LYS A 7 12.68 5.47 -14.17
CA LYS A 7 13.63 4.52 -13.56
C LYS A 7 13.55 4.48 -12.03
N GLN A 8 13.29 5.63 -11.39
CA GLN A 8 13.14 5.70 -9.94
C GLN A 8 11.86 5.04 -9.47
N TYR A 9 10.74 5.29 -10.15
CA TYR A 9 9.47 4.65 -9.80
C TYR A 9 9.46 3.15 -10.08
N THR A 10 10.07 2.69 -11.17
CA THR A 10 10.23 1.24 -11.41
C THR A 10 11.03 0.58 -10.29
N ARG A 11 12.11 1.21 -9.81
CA ARG A 11 12.87 0.74 -8.65
C ARG A 11 12.02 0.75 -7.37
N LEU A 12 11.27 1.82 -7.12
CA LEU A 12 10.37 1.90 -5.96
C LEU A 12 9.35 0.77 -5.99
N LEU A 13 8.70 0.54 -7.12
CA LEU A 13 7.70 -0.52 -7.27
C LEU A 13 8.29 -1.92 -7.06
N ALA A 14 9.54 -2.15 -7.48
CA ALA A 14 10.23 -3.43 -7.26
C ALA A 14 10.60 -3.67 -5.79
N LEU A 15 10.94 -2.61 -5.05
CA LEU A 15 11.38 -2.70 -3.65
C LEU A 15 10.23 -2.53 -2.65
N TRP A 16 9.08 -2.01 -3.07
CA TRP A 16 8.00 -1.68 -2.15
C TRP A 16 7.43 -2.96 -1.50
N PRO A 17 7.24 -2.97 -0.17
CA PRO A 17 6.70 -4.14 0.52
C PRO A 17 5.25 -4.41 0.09
N LYS A 18 4.87 -5.70 0.11
CA LYS A 18 3.49 -6.12 -0.14
C LYS A 18 2.63 -5.82 1.08
N ASP A 19 1.55 -5.06 0.91
CA ASP A 19 0.57 -4.80 1.97
C ASP A 19 -0.37 -6.01 2.10
N ALA A 20 -0.14 -6.84 3.12
CA ALA A 20 -0.95 -8.04 3.37
C ALA A 20 -2.33 -7.73 3.97
N LEU A 21 -2.49 -6.57 4.62
CA LEU A 21 -3.75 -6.18 5.26
C LEU A 21 -4.77 -5.64 4.27
N ARG A 22 -4.31 -5.10 3.14
CA ARG A 22 -5.17 -4.51 2.10
C ARG A 22 -4.77 -5.01 0.71
N PRO A 23 -5.02 -6.28 0.39
CA PRO A 23 -4.64 -6.86 -0.90
C PRO A 23 -5.33 -6.18 -2.10
N ASN A 24 -6.55 -5.66 -1.91
CA ASN A 24 -7.33 -4.99 -2.97
C ASN A 24 -6.94 -3.53 -3.18
N LEU A 25 -6.25 -2.91 -2.23
CA LEU A 25 -5.87 -1.49 -2.27
C LEU A 25 -4.38 -1.30 -1.95
N PRO A 26 -3.46 -1.92 -2.73
CA PRO A 26 -2.05 -1.80 -2.46
C PRO A 26 -1.56 -0.39 -2.83
N PHE A 27 -0.68 0.16 -1.99
CA PHE A 27 -0.09 1.49 -2.22
C PHE A 27 0.68 1.58 -3.55
N THR A 28 1.14 0.44 -4.09
CA THR A 28 1.78 0.37 -5.42
C THR A 28 0.89 0.95 -6.53
N ARG A 29 -0.45 0.83 -6.43
CA ARG A 29 -1.39 1.46 -7.36
C ARG A 29 -1.26 2.98 -7.41
N ALA A 30 -1.05 3.61 -6.25
CA ALA A 30 -0.84 5.06 -6.17
C ALA A 30 0.50 5.46 -6.80
N ILE A 31 1.55 4.69 -6.53
CA ILE A 31 2.88 4.90 -7.14
C ILE A 31 2.80 4.76 -8.67
N GLU A 32 2.11 3.74 -9.17
CA GLU A 32 1.87 3.56 -10.61
C GLU A 32 1.09 4.76 -11.19
N HIS A 33 0.01 5.16 -10.52
CA HIS A 33 -0.80 6.30 -10.96
C HIS A 33 0.04 7.58 -11.12
N HIS A 34 0.92 7.88 -10.17
CA HIS A 34 1.81 9.03 -10.23
C HIS A 34 2.85 8.95 -11.34
N GLY A 35 3.31 7.74 -11.69
CA GLY A 35 4.32 7.57 -12.73
C GLY A 35 3.79 7.34 -14.15
N LYS A 36 2.48 7.08 -14.32
CA LYS A 36 1.80 7.05 -15.64
C LYS A 36 2.10 8.27 -16.53
N PRO A 37 2.01 9.53 -16.05
CA PRO A 37 2.35 10.70 -16.87
C PRO A 37 3.81 10.73 -17.36
N PHE A 38 4.69 9.94 -16.73
CA PHE A 38 6.11 9.82 -17.11
C PHE A 38 6.40 8.56 -17.95
N GLY A 39 5.36 7.83 -18.39
CA GLY A 39 5.49 6.67 -19.27
C GLY A 39 5.77 5.34 -18.55
N LEU A 40 5.46 5.23 -17.24
CA LEU A 40 5.48 3.93 -16.58
C LEU A 40 4.37 3.02 -17.11
N GLN A 41 4.76 1.79 -17.45
CA GLN A 41 3.81 0.71 -17.67
C GLN A 41 3.42 0.09 -16.32
N PRO A 42 2.14 -0.15 -16.05
CA PRO A 42 1.70 -0.80 -14.82
C PRO A 42 2.32 -2.21 -14.73
N ILE A 43 2.97 -2.51 -13.61
CA ILE A 43 3.50 -3.86 -13.33
C ILE A 43 2.47 -4.70 -12.57
N THR A 44 1.49 -4.07 -11.95
CA THR A 44 0.40 -4.74 -11.27
C THR A 44 -0.58 -5.24 -12.33
N PRO A 45 -0.93 -6.54 -12.39
CA PRO A 45 -2.01 -6.99 -13.25
C PRO A 45 -3.26 -6.20 -12.85
N ALA A 46 -3.83 -5.49 -13.82
CA ALA A 46 -5.14 -4.87 -13.67
C ALA A 46 -6.11 -5.98 -13.19
N PRO A 47 -6.91 -5.76 -12.14
CA PRO A 47 -8.01 -6.67 -11.84
C PRO A 47 -8.94 -6.63 -13.05
N GLU A 48 -8.93 -7.70 -13.84
CA GLU A 48 -10.01 -8.01 -14.75
C GLU A 48 -11.23 -8.38 -13.91
N GLU A 49 -11.97 -7.40 -13.41
CA GLU A 49 -13.35 -7.62 -12.96
C GLU A 49 -14.16 -6.33 -13.06
N GLY A 50 -15.05 -6.29 -14.06
CA GLY A 50 -16.30 -5.53 -13.99
C GLY A 50 -16.27 -4.08 -14.46
N ALA A 51 -16.63 -3.86 -15.73
CA ALA A 51 -17.16 -2.58 -16.15
C ALA A 51 -18.56 -2.31 -15.52
N LYS A 52 -18.75 -1.05 -15.06
CA LYS A 52 -19.98 -0.25 -14.81
C LYS A 52 -20.71 -0.38 -13.45
N PRO A 53 -21.46 0.67 -13.00
CA PRO A 53 -21.34 2.13 -13.23
C PRO A 53 -21.29 2.96 -11.91
N GLN A 54 -20.99 4.26 -12.04
CA GLN A 54 -20.96 5.27 -10.98
C GLN A 54 -22.17 5.22 -10.02
N SER A 55 -21.92 5.43 -8.73
CA SER A 55 -22.89 6.02 -7.81
C SER A 55 -22.21 7.01 -6.85
N PRO A 56 -22.83 8.16 -6.54
CA PRO A 56 -22.15 9.33 -5.98
C PRO A 56 -22.30 9.41 -4.46
N ALA A 57 -21.19 9.64 -3.72
CA ALA A 57 -21.12 10.46 -2.50
C ALA A 57 -19.88 10.12 -1.66
N SER A 58 -18.83 10.92 -1.81
CA SER A 58 -18.15 11.59 -0.69
C SER A 58 -17.20 12.63 -1.28
N THR A 59 -17.69 13.86 -1.42
CA THR A 59 -16.89 15.06 -1.64
C THR A 59 -16.11 15.34 -0.36
N THR A 60 -14.98 14.67 -0.20
CA THR A 60 -13.81 15.27 0.44
C THR A 60 -12.79 15.46 -0.68
N PRO A 61 -12.15 16.64 -0.81
CA PRO A 61 -11.12 16.82 -1.83
C PRO A 61 -9.96 15.88 -1.49
N ALA A 62 -9.97 14.69 -2.09
CA ALA A 62 -8.76 13.91 -2.26
C ALA A 62 -7.78 14.85 -2.96
N ALA A 63 -6.72 15.22 -2.24
CA ALA A 63 -5.70 16.16 -2.70
C ALA A 63 -5.44 15.94 -4.18
N SER A 64 -5.85 16.91 -4.99
CA SER A 64 -5.63 16.92 -6.43
C SER A 64 -4.13 16.74 -6.65
N SER A 65 -3.76 15.64 -7.33
CA SER A 65 -2.38 15.40 -7.73
C SER A 65 -1.84 16.69 -8.39
N PRO A 66 -0.69 17.23 -7.93
CA PRO A 66 -0.13 18.42 -8.55
C PRO A 66 0.02 18.19 -10.06
N PRO A 67 -0.31 19.16 -10.91
CA PRO A 67 -0.10 19.02 -12.35
C PRO A 67 1.38 18.72 -12.59
N ALA A 68 1.65 17.78 -13.50
CA ALA A 68 2.93 17.22 -13.98
C ALA A 68 4.19 18.11 -13.86
N ASN A 69 4.57 18.51 -12.65
CA ASN A 69 5.66 19.42 -12.39
C ASN A 69 6.88 18.59 -12.01
N PRO A 70 7.92 18.51 -12.87
CA PRO A 70 9.03 17.58 -12.67
C PRO A 70 9.79 17.82 -11.36
N LYS A 71 9.82 19.06 -10.86
CA LYS A 71 10.46 19.40 -9.57
C LYS A 71 9.70 18.84 -8.36
N PHE A 72 8.37 18.95 -8.36
CA PHE A 72 7.55 18.43 -7.27
C PHE A 72 7.55 16.89 -7.26
N GLU A 73 7.57 16.27 -8.44
CA GLU A 73 7.66 14.81 -8.56
C GLU A 73 8.99 14.25 -8.06
N GLN A 74 10.11 14.94 -8.33
CA GLN A 74 11.40 14.57 -7.74
C GLN A 74 11.38 14.61 -6.21
N ALA A 75 10.74 15.61 -5.61
CA ALA A 75 10.58 15.69 -4.16
C ALA A 75 9.71 14.54 -3.61
N GLN A 76 8.64 14.16 -4.31
CA GLN A 76 7.80 13.02 -3.95
C GLN A 76 8.56 11.70 -4.03
N VAL A 77 9.31 11.47 -5.11
CA VAL A 77 10.15 10.28 -5.27
C VAL A 77 11.19 10.19 -4.14
N ASN A 78 11.83 11.30 -3.79
CA ASN A 78 12.80 11.34 -2.69
C ASN A 78 12.14 11.04 -1.33
N ALA A 79 10.91 11.53 -1.12
CA ALA A 79 10.14 11.21 0.08
C ALA A 79 9.80 9.71 0.13
N LEU A 80 9.39 9.10 -1.00
CA LEU A 80 9.12 7.67 -1.09
C LEU A 80 10.36 6.82 -0.78
N PHE A 81 11.54 7.18 -1.30
CA PHE A 81 12.78 6.51 -0.91
C PHE A 81 13.11 6.68 0.57
N SER A 82 12.90 7.87 1.13
CA SER A 82 13.11 8.12 2.57
C SER A 82 12.19 7.27 3.45
N LEU A 83 10.97 6.99 2.99
CA LEU A 83 10.02 6.08 3.65
C LEU A 83 10.43 4.61 3.48
N LEU A 84 10.82 4.20 2.26
CA LEU A 84 11.28 2.85 1.97
C LEU A 84 12.47 2.45 2.85
N GLU A 85 13.41 3.37 3.03
CA GLU A 85 14.60 3.17 3.88
C GLU A 85 14.31 3.35 5.38
N ASN A 86 13.05 3.63 5.76
CA ASN A 86 12.65 3.94 7.13
C ASN A 86 13.56 5.00 7.79
N ARG A 87 14.06 5.98 7.02
CA ARG A 87 15.10 6.94 7.41
C ARG A 87 14.74 7.75 8.67
N TYR A 88 13.45 8.03 8.87
CA TYR A 88 13.00 8.79 10.02
C TYR A 88 12.90 7.96 11.30
N SER A 89 12.68 6.65 11.18
CA SER A 89 12.72 5.75 12.34
C SER A 89 14.14 5.64 12.90
N THR A 90 15.16 5.64 12.03
CA THR A 90 16.56 5.57 12.44
C THR A 90 17.08 6.91 12.95
N LYS A 91 16.70 8.01 12.28
CA LYS A 91 17.10 9.35 12.69
C LYS A 91 16.49 9.77 14.03
N TYR A 92 15.24 9.38 14.29
CA TYR A 92 14.51 9.71 15.52
C TYR A 92 14.14 8.42 16.25
N ALA A 93 15.16 7.69 16.71
CA ALA A 93 14.97 6.43 17.42
C ALA A 93 14.13 6.63 18.69
N LEU A 94 13.04 5.88 18.79
CA LEU A 94 12.15 5.91 19.95
C LEU A 94 12.75 5.09 21.09
N SER A 95 12.60 5.57 22.33
CA SER A 95 12.96 4.79 23.51
C SER A 95 12.11 3.52 23.58
N PRO A 96 12.69 2.35 23.94
CA PRO A 96 11.95 1.10 24.06
C PRO A 96 10.80 1.17 25.08
N GLY A 97 10.87 2.10 26.05
CA GLY A 97 9.79 2.32 27.02
C GLY A 97 8.54 2.96 26.41
N VAL A 98 8.65 3.68 25.29
CA VAL A 98 7.48 4.28 24.61
C VAL A 98 6.62 3.20 23.95
N LEU A 99 7.26 2.14 23.43
CA LEU A 99 6.59 1.01 22.77
C LEU A 99 6.25 -0.13 23.74
N LYS A 100 6.50 0.04 25.04
CA LYS A 100 6.23 -0.95 26.08
C LYS A 100 5.54 -0.28 27.27
N PRO A 101 4.21 -0.13 27.24
CA PRO A 101 3.50 0.55 28.32
C PRO A 101 3.67 -0.24 29.62
N THR A 102 3.84 0.46 30.75
CA THR A 102 4.09 -0.15 32.06
C THR A 102 3.01 -1.15 32.47
N SER A 103 1.75 -0.91 32.08
CA SER A 103 0.62 -1.79 32.39
C SER A 103 0.61 -3.10 31.59
N ALA A 104 1.24 -3.14 30.42
CA ALA A 104 1.26 -4.30 29.53
C ALA A 104 2.48 -4.27 28.60
N PRO A 105 3.68 -4.68 29.06
CA PRO A 105 4.91 -4.55 28.28
C PRO A 105 4.89 -5.35 26.96
N GLU A 106 4.10 -6.42 26.90
CA GLU A 106 3.93 -7.30 25.73
C GLU A 106 2.71 -6.93 24.85
N HIS A 107 2.13 -5.74 25.01
CA HIS A 107 0.93 -5.37 24.26
C HIS A 107 1.18 -5.30 22.75
N TYR A 108 2.18 -4.51 22.33
CA TYR A 108 2.46 -4.30 20.91
C TYR A 108 3.13 -5.52 20.24
N THR A 109 3.86 -6.34 20.99
CA THR A 109 4.43 -7.61 20.47
C THR A 109 3.31 -8.59 20.12
N ARG A 110 2.34 -8.78 21.02
CA ARG A 110 1.15 -9.60 20.76
C ARG A 110 0.31 -9.08 19.60
N LEU A 111 0.13 -7.75 19.51
CA LEU A 111 -0.58 -7.14 18.38
C LEU A 111 0.13 -7.40 17.05
N MET A 112 1.45 -7.25 17.00
CA MET A 112 2.21 -7.50 15.77
C MET A 112 2.10 -8.98 15.34
N ASP A 113 2.24 -9.90 16.30
CA ASP A 113 2.07 -11.33 16.05
C ASP A 113 0.65 -11.68 15.54
N GLU A 114 -0.39 -11.01 16.05
CA GLU A 114 -1.76 -11.18 15.60
C GLU A 114 -1.96 -10.64 14.18
N ILE A 115 -1.41 -9.46 13.89
CA ILE A 115 -1.42 -8.83 12.58
C ILE A 115 -0.72 -9.70 11.53
N GLU A 116 0.41 -10.33 11.86
CA GLU A 116 1.11 -11.26 10.96
C GLU A 116 0.35 -12.58 10.73
N ARG A 117 -0.42 -13.04 11.73
CA ARG A 117 -1.26 -14.24 11.61
C ARG A 117 -2.56 -13.97 10.84
N ALA A 118 -3.14 -12.77 10.96
CA ALA A 118 -4.41 -12.39 10.36
C ALA A 118 -4.52 -12.64 8.83
N PRO A 119 -3.55 -12.26 7.97
CA PRO A 119 -3.67 -12.46 6.51
C PRO A 119 -3.72 -13.93 6.11
N LYS A 120 -3.24 -14.86 6.95
CA LYS A 120 -3.38 -16.30 6.72
C LYS A 120 -4.77 -16.84 7.09
N LYS A 121 -5.53 -16.13 7.93
CA LYS A 121 -6.82 -16.59 8.47
C LYS A 121 -8.02 -16.13 7.62
N THR A 122 -8.09 -14.86 7.24
CA THR A 122 -9.24 -14.27 6.54
C THR A 122 -9.41 -14.73 5.09
N TRP A 123 -8.32 -15.11 4.42
CA TRP A 123 -8.37 -15.61 3.03
C TRP A 123 -8.91 -17.04 2.93
N TRP A 124 -8.55 -17.92 3.88
CA TRP A 124 -9.03 -19.30 3.91
C TRP A 124 -10.52 -19.40 4.26
N GLU A 125 -10.99 -18.58 5.20
CA GLU A 125 -12.42 -18.47 5.53
C GLU A 125 -13.24 -17.91 4.37
N ALA A 126 -12.77 -16.83 3.72
CA ALA A 126 -13.44 -16.29 2.53
C ALA A 126 -13.50 -17.31 1.38
N LYS A 127 -12.46 -18.12 1.19
CA LYS A 127 -12.41 -19.17 0.16
C LYS A 127 -13.27 -20.40 0.52
N LEU A 128 -13.31 -20.78 1.80
CA LEU A 128 -14.21 -21.83 2.31
C LEU A 128 -15.67 -21.41 2.17
N ASP A 129 -15.99 -20.16 2.44
CA ASP A 129 -17.35 -19.66 2.32
C ASP A 129 -17.77 -19.59 0.84
N GLN A 130 -16.90 -19.13 -0.06
CA GLN A 130 -17.13 -19.24 -1.51
C GLN A 130 -17.34 -20.70 -1.97
N TRP A 131 -16.57 -21.66 -1.45
CA TRP A 131 -16.71 -23.08 -1.80
C TRP A 131 -18.01 -23.68 -1.25
N LYS A 132 -18.37 -23.34 -0.01
CA LYS A 132 -19.62 -23.76 0.64
C LYS A 132 -20.85 -23.17 -0.03
N MET A 133 -20.77 -21.93 -0.49
CA MET A 133 -21.82 -21.31 -1.32
C MET A 133 -21.97 -22.05 -2.64
N LYS A 134 -20.88 -22.48 -3.28
CA LYS A 134 -20.94 -23.19 -4.57
C LYS A 134 -21.49 -24.63 -4.45
N ILE A 135 -21.29 -25.30 -3.32
CA ILE A 135 -21.88 -26.62 -3.03
C ILE A 135 -23.38 -26.50 -2.66
N ARG A 136 -23.80 -25.38 -2.08
CA ARG A 136 -25.20 -25.12 -1.71
C ARG A 136 -26.13 -24.86 -2.92
N TRP A 137 -25.57 -24.62 -4.09
CA TRP A 137 -26.31 -24.37 -5.34
C TRP A 137 -25.87 -25.30 -6.49
N SER A 138 -25.50 -26.54 -6.17
CA SER A 138 -25.36 -27.64 -7.14
C SER A 138 -26.30 -28.80 -6.78
#